data_AF-A0AAU1XQJ2-F1
#
_entry.id   AF-A0AAU1XQJ2-F1
#
_cell.length_a   1.000
_cell.length_b   1.000
_cell.length_c   1.000
_cell.angle_alpha   90.00
_cell.angle_beta   90.00
_cell.angle_gamma   90.00
#
_symmetry.space_group_name_H-M   'P 1'
#
loop_
_entity.id
_entity.type
_entity.pdbx_description
1 polymer ?
#
loop_
_entity_poly.entity_id
_entity_poly.type
_entity_poly.pdbx_seq_one_letter_code
_entity_poly.pdbx_strand_id
1 'polypeptide(L)'
;MHLNAWEQQRGHVLLIAGDVAVRRRTVQLAPSANLAALAMVPASALLDSGLPSDTVCLDGARDPNTVLTRLRTAAATPGPLLVYLSGRLTVDRRSRRLHLALAGTTAASVRYTSLPWEWLGSELRTRPAGMTTVLLDLAADKEAWPLLQEYGSLPASPSVEVYGVICPPAFAPAAGAAVSGYTRHWIDQLRRGPGRPGNVQLHALAVSAAALPPGTVVLPTARELGMRTGPQQEPRHPRQSHPSEPPQPPQHPVPGSVPASPSAPIAGPDPETGGPVPVSGGDPRPYIHALATAGRHVEAARLAQAWEEYVLQACGYASSEATGWGEIRADLARMAGDFPLATRLWIGAGQARLARQGAGAPEVHAAAAGALYCWGQVRDRALALDSGPGLVALLGALPLADPRHLLLAEQRLQALRTADRPRALHG
;
A
#
# COMPACT_ATOMS: atom_id res chain seq x y z
N MET A 1 31.20 22.49 -21.09
CA MET A 1 31.00 22.07 -19.68
C MET A 1 29.61 21.43 -19.46
N HIS A 2 29.27 20.36 -20.20
CA HIS A 2 27.95 19.68 -20.08
C HIS A 2 28.07 18.14 -19.91
N LEU A 3 29.27 17.64 -19.59
CA LEU A 3 29.53 16.22 -19.40
C LEU A 3 29.48 15.76 -17.92
N ASN A 4 29.37 16.67 -16.95
CA ASN A 4 29.49 16.31 -15.52
C ASN A 4 28.15 16.21 -14.77
N ALA A 5 27.01 16.58 -15.39
CA ALA A 5 25.71 16.59 -14.71
C ALA A 5 25.06 15.19 -14.64
N TRP A 6 25.33 14.33 -15.63
CA TRP A 6 24.85 12.95 -15.67
C TRP A 6 25.76 11.98 -14.91
N GLU A 7 27.03 12.32 -14.69
CA GLU A 7 27.91 11.57 -13.78
C GLU A 7 27.48 11.67 -12.31
N GLN A 8 26.76 12.74 -11.95
CA GLN A 8 26.37 12.99 -10.56
C GLN A 8 25.12 12.22 -10.12
N GLN A 9 24.18 11.91 -11.02
CA GLN A 9 22.95 11.19 -10.66
C GLN A 9 23.17 9.68 -10.57
N ARG A 10 23.93 9.25 -9.55
CA ARG A 10 24.10 7.83 -9.22
C ARG A 10 22.97 7.35 -8.31
N GLY A 11 22.43 6.17 -8.60
CA GLY A 11 21.51 5.47 -7.73
C GLY A 11 22.24 4.75 -6.58
N HIS A 12 21.50 4.31 -5.58
CA HIS A 12 22.07 3.58 -4.45
C HIS A 12 21.11 2.51 -3.94
N VAL A 13 21.64 1.30 -3.69
CA VAL A 13 20.92 0.21 -3.06
C VAL A 13 21.59 -0.09 -1.73
N LEU A 14 20.88 0.12 -0.63
CA LEU A 14 21.35 -0.19 0.72
C LEU A 14 20.54 -1.35 1.29
N LEU A 15 21.16 -2.51 1.47
CA LEU A 15 20.54 -3.70 2.06
C LEU A 15 21.05 -3.89 3.49
N ILE A 16 20.15 -4.00 4.47
CA ILE A 16 20.49 -4.09 5.89
C ILE A 16 19.86 -5.35 6.49
N ALA A 17 20.70 -6.26 6.97
CA ALA A 17 20.29 -7.37 7.83
C ALA A 17 20.45 -6.95 9.29
N GLY A 18 19.32 -6.93 9.99
CA GLY A 18 19.27 -6.94 11.44
C GLY A 18 19.50 -8.35 11.99
N ASP A 19 19.21 -8.50 13.27
CA ASP A 19 19.32 -9.75 14.01
C ASP A 19 18.24 -10.74 13.57
N VAL A 20 18.58 -12.03 13.69
CA VAL A 20 17.66 -13.12 13.38
C VAL A 20 16.45 -13.08 14.32
N ALA A 21 15.25 -13.27 13.77
CA ALA A 21 14.06 -13.46 14.60
C ALA A 21 13.90 -14.95 14.90
N VAL A 22 13.99 -15.33 16.18
CA VAL A 22 13.89 -16.71 16.63
C VAL A 22 12.84 -16.80 17.74
N ARG A 23 12.01 -17.84 17.71
CA ARG A 23 11.13 -18.19 18.84
C ARG A 23 11.17 -19.69 19.09
N ARG A 24 11.39 -20.10 20.35
CA ARG A 24 11.45 -21.52 20.76
C ARG A 24 12.34 -22.36 19.83
N ARG A 25 13.54 -21.84 19.50
CA ARG A 25 14.54 -22.42 18.57
C ARG A 25 14.12 -22.51 17.10
N THR A 26 12.94 -22.00 16.73
CA THR A 26 12.51 -21.91 15.33
C THR A 26 12.85 -20.54 14.78
N VAL A 27 13.56 -20.49 13.65
CA VAL A 27 13.88 -19.26 12.93
C VAL A 27 12.61 -18.77 12.22
N GLN A 28 12.19 -17.56 12.51
CA GLN A 28 11.03 -16.90 11.91
C GLN A 28 11.41 -16.09 10.68
N LEU A 29 12.60 -15.50 10.72
CA LEU A 29 13.14 -14.67 9.66
C LEU A 29 14.66 -14.77 9.68
N ALA A 30 15.26 -15.01 8.51
CA ALA A 30 16.70 -15.11 8.31
C ALA A 30 17.19 -13.95 7.41
N PRO A 31 17.57 -12.80 8.00
CA PRO A 31 17.89 -11.60 7.24
C PRO A 31 19.05 -11.75 6.26
N SER A 32 20.12 -12.45 6.66
CA SER A 32 21.29 -12.71 5.81
C SER A 32 20.93 -13.46 4.53
N ALA A 33 20.00 -14.42 4.59
CA ALA A 33 19.54 -15.17 3.42
C ALA A 33 18.73 -14.29 2.46
N ASN A 34 17.88 -13.41 3.01
CA ASN A 34 17.16 -12.41 2.21
C ASN A 34 18.11 -11.45 1.51
N LEU A 35 19.13 -10.94 2.22
CA LEU A 35 20.16 -10.06 1.67
C LEU A 35 20.93 -10.73 0.54
N ALA A 36 21.41 -11.96 0.76
CA ALA A 36 22.12 -12.72 -0.26
C ALA A 36 21.28 -12.93 -1.52
N ALA A 37 19.97 -13.21 -1.37
CA ALA A 37 19.07 -13.37 -2.51
C ALA A 37 18.84 -12.05 -3.28
N LEU A 38 18.67 -10.93 -2.58
CA LEU A 38 18.49 -9.61 -3.19
C LEU A 38 19.77 -9.09 -3.86
N ALA A 39 20.94 -9.38 -3.30
CA ALA A 39 22.24 -8.99 -3.87
C ALA A 39 22.49 -9.63 -5.26
N MET A 40 21.80 -10.72 -5.58
CA MET A 40 21.85 -11.37 -6.90
C MET A 40 20.92 -10.71 -7.94
N VAL A 41 20.11 -9.73 -7.55
CA VAL A 41 19.21 -9.00 -8.46
C VAL A 41 19.95 -7.77 -9.00
N PRO A 42 19.92 -7.51 -10.31
CA PRO A 42 20.52 -6.30 -10.88
C PRO A 42 19.98 -5.03 -10.22
N ALA A 43 20.88 -4.12 -9.84
CA ALA A 43 20.50 -2.87 -9.20
C ALA A 43 19.54 -2.02 -10.06
N SER A 44 19.64 -2.11 -11.38
CA SER A 44 18.69 -1.48 -12.31
C SER A 44 17.26 -2.01 -12.15
N ALA A 45 17.11 -3.32 -11.93
CA ALA A 45 15.82 -3.93 -11.64
C ALA A 45 15.34 -3.61 -10.21
N LEU A 46 16.24 -3.44 -9.25
CA LEU A 46 15.85 -3.01 -7.90
C LEU A 46 15.35 -1.56 -7.88
N LEU A 47 16.06 -0.66 -8.56
CA LEU A 47 15.83 0.79 -8.55
C LEU A 47 14.83 1.31 -9.59
N ASP A 48 14.40 0.46 -10.54
CA ASP A 48 13.63 0.91 -11.72
C ASP A 48 14.38 1.98 -12.55
N SER A 49 15.69 1.83 -12.68
CA SER A 49 16.53 2.89 -13.23
C SER A 49 17.70 2.33 -14.03
N GLY A 50 17.99 2.97 -15.16
CA GLY A 50 19.21 2.72 -15.95
C GLY A 50 20.43 3.49 -15.45
N LEU A 51 20.31 4.31 -14.40
CA LEU A 51 21.42 5.08 -13.86
C LEU A 51 22.48 4.16 -13.23
N PRO A 52 23.79 4.48 -13.35
CA PRO A 52 24.82 3.80 -12.59
C PRO A 52 24.50 3.83 -11.09
N SER A 53 24.71 2.72 -10.39
CA SER A 53 24.31 2.60 -9.00
C SER A 53 25.32 1.84 -8.17
N ASP A 54 25.47 2.24 -6.91
CA ASP A 54 26.28 1.54 -5.92
C ASP A 54 25.36 0.64 -5.06
N THR A 55 25.81 -0.57 -4.76
CA THR A 55 25.08 -1.51 -3.87
C THR A 55 25.92 -1.79 -2.64
N VAL A 56 25.35 -1.56 -1.45
CA VAL A 56 25.98 -1.78 -0.15
C VAL A 56 25.14 -2.77 0.64
N CYS A 57 25.74 -3.86 1.08
CA CYS A 57 25.11 -4.87 1.93
C CYS A 57 25.72 -4.82 3.32
N LEU A 58 24.90 -4.62 4.34
CA LEU A 58 25.28 -4.68 5.75
C LEU A 58 24.71 -5.95 6.37
N ASP A 59 25.54 -6.98 6.45
CA ASP A 59 25.20 -8.25 7.10
C ASP A 59 26.08 -8.45 8.33
N GLY A 60 25.45 -8.78 9.47
CA GLY A 60 26.16 -8.94 10.74
C GLY A 60 26.64 -7.65 11.41
N ALA A 61 26.14 -6.47 10.98
CA ALA A 61 26.44 -5.20 11.66
C ALA A 61 26.03 -5.28 13.14
N ARG A 62 26.88 -4.77 14.04
CA ARG A 62 26.63 -4.76 15.51
C ARG A 62 26.53 -3.37 16.09
N ASP A 63 27.28 -2.43 15.50
CA ASP A 63 27.30 -1.04 15.92
C ASP A 63 26.26 -0.23 15.13
N PRO A 64 25.27 0.39 15.81
CA PRO A 64 24.26 1.20 15.14
C PRO A 64 24.82 2.45 14.47
N ASN A 65 25.98 2.98 14.90
CA ASN A 65 26.59 4.15 14.24
C ASN A 65 27.18 3.80 12.87
N THR A 66 27.70 2.59 12.71
CA THR A 66 28.12 2.05 11.41
C THR A 66 26.94 2.01 10.44
N VAL A 67 25.78 1.51 10.89
CA VAL A 67 24.55 1.47 10.07
C VAL A 67 24.06 2.88 9.75
N LEU A 68 24.04 3.78 10.75
CA LEU A 68 23.64 5.17 10.57
C LEU A 68 24.53 5.91 9.56
N THR A 69 25.84 5.74 9.65
CA THR A 69 26.80 6.34 8.71
C THR A 69 26.51 5.90 7.28
N ARG A 70 26.24 4.61 7.06
CA ARG A 70 25.91 4.07 5.73
C ARG A 70 24.55 4.56 5.23
N LEU A 71 23.56 4.64 6.12
CA LEU A 71 22.26 5.23 5.80
C LEU A 71 22.39 6.69 5.38
N ARG A 72 23.20 7.49 6.09
CA ARG A 72 23.52 8.89 5.73
C ARG A 72 24.18 8.99 4.36
N THR A 73 25.19 8.16 4.10
CA THR A 73 25.85 8.13 2.79
C THR A 73 24.85 7.81 1.67
N ALA A 74 24.00 6.80 1.88
CA ALA A 74 22.96 6.43 0.92
C ALA A 74 21.94 7.57 0.73
N ALA A 75 21.47 8.18 1.82
CA ALA A 75 20.51 9.28 1.80
C ALA A 75 21.04 10.51 1.07
N ALA A 76 22.36 10.76 1.11
CA ALA A 76 23.01 11.90 0.43
C ALA A 76 23.18 11.73 -1.10
N THR A 77 22.97 10.53 -1.66
CA THR A 77 23.12 10.29 -3.10
C THR A 77 22.05 11.04 -3.90
N PRO A 78 22.30 11.70 -5.02
CA PRO A 78 21.25 12.49 -5.70
C PRO A 78 20.28 11.65 -6.54
N GLY A 79 20.62 10.41 -6.91
CA GLY A 79 19.77 9.52 -7.70
C GLY A 79 18.78 8.67 -6.88
N PRO A 80 18.12 7.68 -7.53
CA PRO A 80 17.17 6.77 -6.89
C PRO A 80 17.81 5.96 -5.77
N LEU A 81 17.10 5.83 -4.65
CA LEU A 81 17.54 5.10 -3.47
C LEU A 81 16.56 3.98 -3.14
N LEU A 82 17.06 2.75 -3.01
CA LEU A 82 16.35 1.64 -2.37
C LEU A 82 17.03 1.32 -1.03
N VAL A 83 16.26 1.37 0.06
CA VAL A 83 16.68 0.85 1.37
C VAL A 83 15.87 -0.40 1.68
N TYR A 84 16.53 -1.55 1.77
CA TYR A 84 15.91 -2.79 2.20
C TYR A 84 16.31 -3.11 3.64
N LEU A 85 15.34 -3.39 4.51
CA LEU A 85 15.58 -3.80 5.89
C LEU A 85 14.91 -5.13 6.16
N SER A 86 15.69 -6.10 6.63
CA SER A 86 15.16 -7.36 7.14
C SER A 86 15.72 -7.66 8.52
N GLY A 87 14.89 -8.10 9.46
CA GLY A 87 15.35 -8.42 10.82
C GLY A 87 14.28 -8.35 11.89
N ARG A 88 14.71 -8.64 13.11
CA ARG A 88 13.86 -8.58 14.28
C ARG A 88 13.58 -7.13 14.71
N LEU A 89 12.31 -6.78 14.79
CA LEU A 89 11.85 -5.54 15.42
C LEU A 89 11.66 -5.77 16.92
N THR A 90 12.21 -4.89 17.74
CA THR A 90 12.21 -4.95 19.20
C THR A 90 11.89 -3.58 19.82
N VAL A 91 11.81 -3.50 21.14
CA VAL A 91 11.51 -2.25 21.86
C VAL A 91 12.57 -1.99 22.92
N ASP A 92 13.03 -0.75 23.02
CA ASP A 92 13.69 -0.29 24.23
C ASP A 92 12.63 -0.01 25.31
N ARG A 93 12.60 -0.85 26.35
CA ARG A 93 11.59 -0.78 27.42
C ARG A 93 11.58 0.56 28.16
N ARG A 94 12.70 1.30 28.20
CA ARG A 94 12.77 2.59 28.89
C ARG A 94 12.13 3.71 28.07
N SER A 95 12.45 3.76 26.78
CA SER A 95 11.92 4.80 25.89
C SER A 95 10.58 4.43 25.24
N ARG A 96 10.15 3.16 25.33
CA ARG A 96 9.01 2.59 24.60
C ARG A 96 9.07 2.91 23.10
N ARG A 97 10.27 2.85 22.49
CA ARG A 97 10.48 3.08 21.05
C ARG A 97 10.86 1.80 20.33
N LEU A 98 10.38 1.68 19.10
CA LEU A 98 10.74 0.60 18.19
C LEU A 98 12.21 0.71 17.74
N HIS A 99 12.88 -0.41 17.68
CA HIS A 99 14.24 -0.54 17.20
C HIS A 99 14.37 -1.76 16.28
N LEU A 100 15.20 -1.65 15.25
CA LEU A 100 15.68 -2.81 14.51
C LEU A 100 16.86 -3.40 15.28
N ALA A 101 16.70 -4.61 15.83
CA ALA A 101 17.79 -5.31 16.48
C ALA A 101 18.94 -5.55 15.47
N LEU A 102 20.18 -5.24 15.83
CA LEU A 102 21.36 -5.62 15.04
C LEU A 102 22.02 -6.87 15.63
N ALA A 103 23.02 -7.43 14.95
CA ALA A 103 23.58 -8.72 15.30
C ALA A 103 24.04 -8.79 16.76
N GLY A 104 23.52 -9.79 17.49
CA GLY A 104 23.84 -10.00 18.91
C GLY A 104 23.04 -9.14 19.89
N THR A 105 21.98 -8.47 19.45
CA THR A 105 21.12 -7.67 20.34
C THR A 105 20.36 -8.51 21.34
N THR A 106 20.51 -8.19 22.62
CA THR A 106 19.74 -8.78 23.72
C THR A 106 18.78 -7.76 24.32
N ALA A 107 17.82 -8.21 25.13
CA ALA A 107 16.91 -7.31 25.84
C ALA A 107 17.63 -6.28 26.74
N ALA A 108 18.83 -6.60 27.25
CA ALA A 108 19.63 -5.70 28.08
C ALA A 108 20.47 -4.72 27.24
N SER A 109 20.82 -5.08 26.00
CA SER A 109 21.71 -4.29 25.14
C SER A 109 21.00 -3.49 24.06
N VAL A 110 19.67 -3.64 23.88
CA VAL A 110 18.86 -3.00 22.82
C VAL A 110 19.30 -1.56 22.56
N ARG A 111 19.36 -0.73 23.60
CA ARG A 111 19.70 0.69 23.47
C ARG A 111 21.04 0.99 22.77
N TYR A 112 22.00 0.08 22.85
CA TYR A 112 23.36 0.28 22.35
C TYR A 112 23.69 -0.56 21.10
N THR A 113 22.95 -1.64 20.87
CA THR A 113 23.22 -2.60 19.79
C THR A 113 22.08 -2.69 18.78
N SER A 114 21.08 -1.80 18.84
CA SER A 114 19.97 -1.77 17.89
C SER A 114 19.85 -0.39 17.24
N LEU A 115 19.27 -0.33 16.04
CA LEU A 115 19.03 0.90 15.31
C LEU A 115 17.67 1.49 15.72
N PRO A 116 17.62 2.70 16.31
CA PRO A 116 16.36 3.38 16.60
C PRO A 116 15.55 3.63 15.33
N TRP A 117 14.25 3.31 15.36
CA TRP A 117 13.41 3.40 14.16
C TRP A 117 13.31 4.84 13.62
N GLU A 118 13.29 5.83 14.52
CA GLU A 118 13.21 7.25 14.16
C GLU A 118 14.41 7.77 13.35
N TRP A 119 15.56 7.08 13.41
CA TRP A 119 16.73 7.46 12.61
C TRP A 119 16.47 7.23 11.13
N LEU A 120 15.76 6.15 10.77
CA LEU A 120 15.40 5.88 9.38
C LEU A 120 14.54 7.01 8.80
N GLY A 121 13.48 7.39 9.51
CA GLY A 121 12.59 8.47 9.08
C GLY A 121 13.29 9.84 9.05
N SER A 122 14.23 10.08 9.96
CA SER A 122 14.95 11.37 10.04
C SER A 122 15.97 11.55 8.93
N GLU A 123 16.75 10.52 8.62
CA GLU A 123 17.78 10.58 7.57
C GLU A 123 17.17 10.62 6.16
N LEU A 124 15.98 10.05 5.97
CA LEU A 124 15.31 10.04 4.67
C LEU A 124 14.37 11.25 4.45
N ARG A 125 14.14 12.09 5.46
CA ARG A 125 13.14 13.18 5.42
C ARG A 125 13.39 14.22 4.33
N THR A 126 14.66 14.51 4.04
CA THR A 126 15.06 15.56 3.08
C THR A 126 15.10 15.08 1.63
N ARG A 127 14.82 13.79 1.40
CA ARG A 127 14.86 13.20 0.07
C ARG A 127 13.66 13.65 -0.77
N PRO A 128 13.84 13.90 -2.08
CA PRO A 128 12.73 14.18 -2.98
C PRO A 128 11.72 13.02 -3.01
N ALA A 129 10.42 13.35 -3.09
CA ALA A 129 9.37 12.36 -3.25
C ALA A 129 9.57 11.54 -4.53
N GLY A 130 9.20 10.24 -4.50
CA GLY A 130 9.33 9.32 -5.63
C GLY A 130 10.77 8.86 -5.94
N MET A 131 11.79 9.40 -5.28
CA MET A 131 13.20 9.01 -5.48
C MET A 131 13.71 8.02 -4.43
N THR A 132 12.89 7.65 -3.46
CA THR A 132 13.30 6.77 -2.36
C THR A 132 12.23 5.75 -2.07
N THR A 133 12.64 4.48 -2.13
CA THR A 133 11.82 3.32 -1.77
C THR A 133 12.44 2.64 -0.54
N VAL A 134 11.63 2.38 0.47
CA VAL A 134 11.99 1.59 1.64
C VAL A 134 11.19 0.29 1.60
N LEU A 135 11.89 -0.84 1.55
CA LEU A 135 11.32 -2.17 1.49
C LEU A 135 11.60 -2.92 2.79
N LEU A 136 10.54 -3.39 3.45
CA LEU A 136 10.62 -4.01 4.78
C LEU A 136 10.21 -5.47 4.76
N ASP A 137 10.98 -6.30 5.43
CA ASP A 137 10.65 -7.70 5.70
C ASP A 137 11.07 -8.05 7.12
N LEU A 138 10.19 -7.73 8.07
CA LEU A 138 10.49 -7.71 9.49
C LEU A 138 9.70 -8.77 10.24
N ALA A 139 10.20 -9.15 11.40
CA ALA A 139 9.45 -9.95 12.37
C ALA A 139 9.50 -9.26 13.73
N ALA A 140 8.34 -8.97 14.29
CA ALA A 140 8.25 -8.32 15.58
C ALA A 140 8.39 -9.35 16.71
N ASP A 141 9.17 -9.02 17.74
CA ASP A 141 9.20 -9.82 18.95
C ASP A 141 7.99 -9.55 19.86
N LYS A 142 7.93 -10.29 20.97
CA LYS A 142 6.82 -10.22 21.94
C LYS A 142 6.65 -8.83 22.58
N GLU A 143 7.69 -8.00 22.58
CA GLU A 143 7.69 -6.68 23.21
C GLU A 143 7.35 -5.58 22.19
N ALA A 144 7.80 -5.73 20.95
CA ALA A 144 7.43 -4.84 19.85
C ALA A 144 5.98 -5.02 19.39
N TRP A 145 5.44 -6.23 19.44
CA TRP A 145 4.11 -6.51 18.88
C TRP A 145 2.97 -5.68 19.50
N PRO A 146 2.83 -5.57 20.83
CA PRO A 146 1.75 -4.75 21.41
C PRO A 146 1.87 -3.27 21.04
N LEU A 147 3.11 -2.76 20.96
CA LEU A 147 3.37 -1.36 20.61
C LEU A 147 3.03 -1.06 19.14
N LEU A 148 3.34 -1.99 18.23
CA LEU A 148 2.92 -1.88 16.83
C LEU A 148 1.40 -1.86 16.68
N GLN A 149 0.69 -2.67 17.47
CA GLN A 149 -0.78 -2.68 17.45
C GLN A 149 -1.37 -1.38 18.01
N GLU A 150 -0.72 -0.78 19.01
CA GLU A 150 -1.10 0.54 19.56
C GLU A 150 -0.92 1.65 18.51
N TYR A 151 0.17 1.62 17.74
CA TYR A 151 0.41 2.60 16.68
C TYR A 151 -0.47 2.39 15.44
N GLY A 152 -0.85 1.14 15.13
CA GLY A 152 -1.59 0.79 13.92
C GLY A 152 -0.79 0.91 12.62
N SER A 153 0.44 1.45 12.66
CA SER A 153 1.43 1.48 11.59
C SER A 153 2.84 1.70 12.19
N LEU A 154 3.86 1.84 11.34
CA LEU A 154 5.19 2.22 11.82
C LEU A 154 5.25 3.71 12.16
N PRO A 155 5.88 4.10 13.29
CA PRO A 155 6.03 5.49 13.66
C PRO A 155 6.95 6.21 12.66
N ALA A 156 6.59 7.45 12.31
CA ALA A 156 7.27 8.28 11.31
C ALA A 156 7.18 7.76 9.85
N SER A 157 5.96 7.69 9.31
CA SER A 157 5.72 7.48 7.87
C SER A 157 6.51 8.55 7.10
N PRO A 158 7.58 8.20 6.38
CA PRO A 158 8.44 9.19 5.75
C PRO A 158 7.73 9.76 4.51
N SER A 159 8.22 10.89 4.00
CA SER A 159 7.87 11.45 2.67
C SER A 159 8.28 10.54 1.49
N VAL A 160 8.59 9.27 1.78
CA VAL A 160 9.15 8.27 0.86
C VAL A 160 8.20 7.09 0.74
N GLU A 161 8.36 6.31 -0.32
CA GLU A 161 7.55 5.12 -0.52
C GLU A 161 8.01 4.01 0.42
N VAL A 162 7.15 3.58 1.34
CA VAL A 162 7.41 2.44 2.24
C VAL A 162 6.49 1.29 1.86
N TYR A 163 7.07 0.12 1.61
CA TYR A 163 6.39 -1.13 1.34
C TYR A 163 6.96 -2.24 2.22
N GLY A 164 6.15 -3.21 2.60
CA GLY A 164 6.69 -4.40 3.26
C GLY A 164 5.76 -5.10 4.21
N VAL A 165 6.34 -6.02 4.99
CA VAL A 165 5.61 -6.86 5.93
C VAL A 165 6.29 -6.88 7.30
N ILE A 166 5.48 -6.93 8.35
CA ILE A 166 5.94 -7.17 9.73
C ILE A 166 5.17 -8.37 10.28
N CYS A 167 5.86 -9.51 10.37
CA CYS A 167 5.28 -10.75 10.85
C CYS A 167 5.10 -10.71 12.39
N PRO A 168 3.96 -11.21 12.91
CA PRO A 168 3.75 -11.35 14.34
C PRO A 168 4.73 -12.33 14.99
N PRO A 169 4.99 -12.17 16.30
CA PRO A 169 5.72 -13.17 17.04
C PRO A 169 4.92 -14.46 17.04
N ALA A 170 5.62 -15.58 16.89
CA ALA A 170 5.16 -16.97 16.99
C ALA A 170 4.91 -17.72 15.69
N PHE A 171 4.94 -17.05 14.56
CA PHE A 171 4.80 -17.71 13.28
C PHE A 171 6.16 -18.03 12.67
N ALA A 172 6.31 -19.28 12.26
CA ALA A 172 7.45 -19.72 11.48
C ALA A 172 7.08 -19.69 9.99
N PRO A 173 8.04 -19.41 9.09
CA PRO A 173 7.83 -19.54 7.66
C PRO A 173 7.55 -21.01 7.31
N ALA A 174 6.97 -21.24 6.13
CA ALA A 174 6.76 -22.57 5.58
C ALA A 174 8.09 -23.36 5.57
N ALA A 175 8.03 -24.63 5.98
CA ALA A 175 9.20 -25.47 6.20
C ALA A 175 10.12 -25.52 4.96
N GLY A 176 11.43 -25.34 5.17
CA GLY A 176 12.47 -25.53 4.15
C GLY A 176 12.88 -24.29 3.35
N ALA A 177 12.23 -23.14 3.51
CA ALA A 177 12.61 -21.92 2.80
C ALA A 177 13.63 -21.07 3.59
N ALA A 178 14.84 -20.90 3.05
CA ALA A 178 15.86 -20.03 3.64
C ALA A 178 15.54 -18.53 3.47
N VAL A 179 14.96 -18.15 2.33
CA VAL A 179 14.49 -16.80 2.00
C VAL A 179 13.03 -16.67 2.38
N SER A 180 12.62 -15.54 2.95
CA SER A 180 11.24 -15.28 3.34
C SER A 180 10.27 -15.36 2.16
N GLY A 181 8.99 -15.62 2.46
CA GLY A 181 7.92 -15.63 1.46
C GLY A 181 7.84 -14.32 0.67
N TYR A 182 7.86 -13.19 1.38
CA TYR A 182 7.72 -11.87 0.79
C TYR A 182 8.89 -11.52 -0.14
N THR A 183 10.12 -11.65 0.38
CA THR A 183 11.33 -11.28 -0.37
C THR A 183 11.52 -12.17 -1.60
N ARG A 184 11.24 -13.47 -1.48
CA ARG A 184 11.31 -14.39 -2.62
C ARG A 184 10.37 -13.98 -3.75
N HIS A 185 9.10 -13.73 -3.44
CA HIS A 185 8.14 -13.36 -4.48
C HIS A 185 8.41 -11.98 -5.05
N TRP A 186 8.92 -11.03 -4.27
CA TRP A 186 9.40 -9.75 -4.80
C TRP A 186 10.49 -9.96 -5.87
N ILE A 187 11.50 -10.77 -5.56
CA ILE A 187 12.59 -11.11 -6.50
C ILE A 187 12.03 -11.83 -7.73
N ASP A 188 11.11 -12.78 -7.54
CA ASP A 188 10.51 -13.52 -8.65
C ASP A 188 9.75 -12.60 -9.60
N GLN A 189 9.04 -11.58 -9.08
CA GLN A 189 8.37 -10.60 -9.93
C GLN A 189 9.36 -9.72 -10.70
N LEU A 190 10.47 -9.31 -10.09
CA LEU A 190 11.52 -8.55 -10.78
C LEU A 190 12.20 -9.34 -11.91
N ARG A 191 12.19 -10.66 -11.83
CA ARG A 191 12.75 -11.56 -12.86
C ARG A 191 11.78 -11.88 -13.99
N ARG A 192 10.50 -11.51 -13.87
CA ARG A 192 9.46 -11.83 -14.86
C ARG A 192 9.47 -10.83 -16.03
N GLY A 193 9.86 -11.32 -17.20
CA GLY A 193 9.60 -10.67 -18.49
C GLY A 193 10.23 -9.28 -18.68
N PRO A 194 10.04 -8.64 -19.86
CA PRO A 194 10.77 -7.43 -20.22
C PRO A 194 10.21 -6.12 -19.61
N GLY A 195 9.07 -6.16 -18.91
CA GLY A 195 8.45 -4.98 -18.30
C GLY A 195 8.39 -5.10 -16.78
N ARG A 196 9.21 -4.33 -16.06
CA ARG A 196 9.20 -4.27 -14.59
C ARG A 196 7.91 -3.57 -14.10
N PRO A 197 7.07 -4.22 -13.29
CA PRO A 197 5.95 -3.55 -12.64
C PRO A 197 6.40 -2.43 -11.70
N GLY A 198 5.57 -1.40 -11.50
CA GLY A 198 5.85 -0.37 -10.49
C GLY A 198 5.91 -0.95 -9.06
N ASN A 199 6.58 -0.25 -8.14
CA ASN A 199 6.83 -0.74 -6.77
C ASN A 199 5.58 -1.18 -6.01
N VAL A 200 4.48 -0.42 -6.13
CA VAL A 200 3.19 -0.75 -5.50
C VAL A 200 2.60 -2.05 -6.06
N GLN A 201 2.77 -2.31 -7.36
CA GLN A 201 2.29 -3.52 -8.01
C GLN A 201 3.17 -4.72 -7.65
N LEU A 202 4.50 -4.54 -7.62
CA LEU A 202 5.43 -5.56 -7.11
C LEU A 202 5.09 -5.95 -5.68
N HIS A 203 4.82 -4.97 -4.82
CA HIS A 203 4.41 -5.19 -3.43
C HIS A 203 3.12 -6.00 -3.34
N ALA A 204 2.06 -5.58 -4.05
CA ALA A 204 0.77 -6.26 -4.05
C ALA A 204 0.89 -7.72 -4.53
N LEU A 205 1.66 -7.96 -5.59
CA LEU A 205 1.92 -9.30 -6.12
C LEU A 205 2.72 -10.16 -5.13
N ALA A 206 3.75 -9.59 -4.50
CA ALA A 206 4.57 -10.28 -3.50
C ALA A 206 3.76 -10.67 -2.27
N VAL A 207 2.97 -9.74 -1.72
CA VAL A 207 2.07 -10.00 -0.57
C VAL A 207 1.06 -11.10 -0.90
N SER A 208 0.44 -11.03 -2.07
CA SER A 208 -0.59 -12.00 -2.49
C SER A 208 -0.03 -13.42 -2.61
N ALA A 209 1.23 -13.56 -3.03
CA ALA A 209 1.86 -14.86 -3.24
C ALA A 209 2.60 -15.40 -1.99
N ALA A 210 2.99 -14.53 -1.05
CA ALA A 210 3.88 -14.87 0.06
C ALA A 210 3.28 -15.77 1.16
N ALA A 211 1.97 -16.06 1.11
CA ALA A 211 1.25 -16.82 2.14
C ALA A 211 1.60 -16.33 3.57
N LEU A 212 1.41 -15.02 3.78
CA LEU A 212 1.85 -14.34 5.00
C LEU A 212 1.14 -14.89 6.25
N PRO A 213 1.83 -14.94 7.41
CA PRO A 213 1.20 -15.34 8.65
C PRO A 213 -0.02 -14.48 9.02
N PRO A 214 -1.07 -15.05 9.64
CA PRO A 214 -2.20 -14.28 10.13
C PRO A 214 -1.77 -13.16 11.08
N GLY A 215 -2.35 -11.98 10.91
CA GLY A 215 -2.03 -10.80 11.70
C GLY A 215 -0.77 -10.05 11.24
N THR A 216 -0.10 -10.47 10.16
CA THR A 216 1.00 -9.69 9.55
C THR A 216 0.56 -8.28 9.21
N VAL A 217 1.33 -7.30 9.67
CA VAL A 217 1.15 -5.89 9.27
C VAL A 217 1.73 -5.73 7.87
N VAL A 218 0.90 -5.32 6.93
CA VAL A 218 1.31 -5.01 5.55
C VAL A 218 1.37 -3.50 5.39
N LEU A 219 2.47 -3.02 4.79
CA LEU A 219 2.76 -1.60 4.61
C LEU A 219 2.80 -1.26 3.12
N PRO A 220 2.24 -0.13 2.69
CA PRO A 220 1.48 0.83 3.51
C PRO A 220 0.19 0.22 4.04
N THR A 221 -0.21 0.64 5.24
CA THR A 221 -1.49 0.21 5.81
C THR A 221 -2.67 0.78 5.03
N ALA A 222 -3.87 0.19 5.15
CA ALA A 222 -5.08 0.73 4.52
C ALA A 222 -5.33 2.20 4.89
N ARG A 223 -5.01 2.59 6.13
CA ARG A 223 -5.06 3.98 6.59
C ARG A 223 -4.07 4.88 5.85
N GLU A 224 -2.84 4.44 5.66
CA GLU A 224 -1.80 5.22 4.96
C GLU A 224 -2.08 5.36 3.48
N LEU A 225 -2.66 4.33 2.84
CA LEU A 225 -3.14 4.41 1.46
C LEU A 225 -4.24 5.48 1.31
N GLY A 226 -5.15 5.57 2.28
CA GLY A 226 -6.19 6.61 2.30
C GLY A 226 -5.67 8.03 2.60
N MET A 227 -4.47 8.17 3.16
CA MET A 227 -3.84 9.47 3.48
C MET A 227 -2.89 9.97 2.38
N ARG A 228 -2.39 9.09 1.48
CA ARG A 228 -1.44 9.44 0.41
C ARG A 228 -2.11 10.06 -0.83
N THR A 229 -3.43 10.09 -0.93
CA THR A 229 -4.19 10.73 -2.02
C THR A 229 -4.41 12.24 -1.79
N GLY A 230 -3.32 12.98 -1.60
CA GLY A 230 -3.27 14.44 -1.74
C GLY A 230 -2.38 14.82 -2.94
N PRO A 231 -2.70 15.87 -3.73
CA PRO A 231 -1.95 16.15 -4.95
C PRO A 231 -0.56 16.70 -4.63
N GLN A 232 0.49 15.91 -4.81
CA GLN A 232 1.82 16.42 -5.16
C GLN A 232 1.96 16.39 -6.69
N GLN A 233 1.38 17.40 -7.34
CA GLN A 233 1.73 17.77 -8.70
C GLN A 233 2.89 18.77 -8.63
N GLU A 234 4.07 18.40 -9.15
CA GLU A 234 5.00 19.38 -9.70
C GLU A 234 5.03 19.21 -11.23
N PRO A 235 4.58 20.23 -12.00
CA PRO A 235 4.85 20.29 -13.42
C PRO A 235 6.32 20.63 -13.65
N ARG A 236 7.07 19.76 -14.33
CA ARG A 236 8.32 20.17 -15.00
C ARG A 236 7.95 21.12 -16.14
N HIS A 237 8.43 22.37 -16.09
CA HIS A 237 8.71 23.15 -17.30
C HIS A 237 9.92 24.09 -17.11
N PRO A 238 10.62 24.45 -18.21
CA PRO A 238 12.03 24.86 -18.17
C PRO A 238 12.23 26.32 -17.75
N ARG A 239 13.43 26.56 -17.20
CA ARG A 239 13.97 27.87 -16.82
C ARG A 239 13.83 28.91 -17.95
N GLN A 240 13.27 30.06 -17.62
CA GLN A 240 13.68 31.34 -18.20
C GLN A 240 14.13 32.28 -17.06
N SER A 241 15.27 32.89 -17.29
CA SER A 241 16.08 33.68 -16.36
C SER A 241 15.68 35.15 -16.38
N HIS A 242 15.36 35.73 -15.22
CA HIS A 242 15.39 37.18 -15.00
C HIS A 242 16.03 37.51 -13.63
N PRO A 243 16.73 38.65 -13.48
CA PRO A 243 17.62 38.92 -12.36
C PRO A 243 16.92 39.49 -11.13
N SER A 244 17.56 39.27 -10.00
CA SER A 244 17.16 39.55 -8.61
C SER A 244 16.95 41.02 -8.26
N GLU A 245 16.02 41.28 -7.34
CA GLU A 245 15.93 42.50 -6.51
C GLU A 245 15.75 42.08 -5.01
N PRO A 246 16.33 42.80 -4.02
CA PRO A 246 16.48 42.31 -2.64
C PRO A 246 15.23 42.49 -1.73
N PRO A 247 15.17 41.77 -0.58
CA PRO A 247 13.96 41.64 0.23
C PRO A 247 13.79 42.71 1.34
N GLN A 248 12.53 43.14 1.55
CA GLN A 248 12.09 43.94 2.71
C GLN A 248 11.59 43.04 3.87
N PRO A 249 11.72 43.49 5.15
CA PRO A 249 11.43 42.69 6.35
C PRO A 249 9.93 42.60 6.74
N PRO A 250 9.56 41.59 7.57
CA PRO A 250 8.17 41.23 7.87
C PRO A 250 7.51 42.08 8.98
N GLN A 251 6.19 42.32 8.84
CA GLN A 251 5.33 42.91 9.87
C GLN A 251 4.40 41.85 10.50
N HIS A 252 4.29 41.90 11.83
CA HIS A 252 3.48 41.04 12.70
C HIS A 252 1.97 41.40 12.68
N PRO A 253 1.07 40.44 12.97
CA PRO A 253 -0.23 40.73 13.58
C PRO A 253 -0.40 40.15 15.00
N VAL A 254 -1.17 40.88 15.80
CA VAL A 254 -1.47 40.74 17.24
C VAL A 254 -2.82 39.96 17.43
N PRO A 255 -3.06 39.25 18.56
CA PRO A 255 -4.15 38.26 18.68
C PRO A 255 -5.46 38.83 19.25
N GLY A 256 -6.59 38.13 18.96
CA GLY A 256 -7.93 38.45 19.47
C GLY A 256 -8.72 37.21 19.94
N SER A 257 -8.87 37.15 21.26
CA SER A 257 -9.82 36.52 22.20
C SER A 257 -11.04 35.68 21.76
N VAL A 258 -11.29 34.64 22.58
CA VAL A 258 -12.43 33.69 22.69
C VAL A 258 -13.72 34.35 23.25
N PRO A 259 -14.91 33.71 23.18
CA PRO A 259 -15.45 32.97 24.35
C PRO A 259 -16.26 31.68 24.04
N ALA A 260 -16.66 30.97 25.11
CA ALA A 260 -16.90 29.53 25.20
C ALA A 260 -18.34 29.05 25.53
N SER A 261 -18.58 27.74 25.30
CA SER A 261 -19.47 26.77 26.00
C SER A 261 -21.01 26.81 25.75
N PRO A 262 -21.82 25.74 26.08
CA PRO A 262 -21.54 24.46 26.78
C PRO A 262 -22.15 23.14 26.19
N SER A 263 -21.74 22.00 26.75
CA SER A 263 -22.31 20.64 26.58
C SER A 263 -23.50 20.33 27.51
N ALA A 264 -24.33 19.33 27.16
CA ALA A 264 -25.23 18.63 28.08
C ALA A 264 -25.37 17.11 27.75
N PRO A 265 -25.57 16.20 28.75
CA PRO A 265 -25.67 14.73 28.60
C PRO A 265 -27.10 14.17 28.86
N ILE A 266 -27.28 12.83 28.85
CA ILE A 266 -28.32 11.93 29.53
C ILE A 266 -28.70 10.76 28.56
N ALA A 267 -28.33 9.48 28.79
CA ALA A 267 -28.83 8.37 29.66
C ALA A 267 -29.85 7.40 28.98
N GLY A 268 -29.66 6.06 29.11
CA GLY A 268 -30.59 4.96 28.69
C GLY A 268 -31.67 4.63 29.76
N PRO A 269 -32.37 3.45 29.83
CA PRO A 269 -32.29 2.15 29.06
C PRO A 269 -33.65 1.45 28.65
N ASP A 270 -33.55 0.35 27.83
CA ASP A 270 -34.35 -0.92 27.65
C ASP A 270 -35.90 -0.98 27.37
N PRO A 271 -36.54 -2.10 26.89
CA PRO A 271 -36.09 -3.43 26.37
C PRO A 271 -36.79 -4.00 25.08
N GLU A 272 -36.32 -5.17 24.62
CA GLU A 272 -36.98 -6.28 23.85
C GLU A 272 -37.41 -6.13 22.36
N THR A 273 -36.70 -6.82 21.45
CA THR A 273 -37.22 -7.92 20.57
C THR A 273 -36.05 -8.62 19.85
N GLY A 274 -36.01 -9.95 19.84
CA GLY A 274 -34.91 -10.78 19.32
C GLY A 274 -34.75 -10.81 17.79
N GLY A 275 -33.49 -10.65 17.34
CA GLY A 275 -32.95 -10.79 15.97
C GLY A 275 -31.42 -10.70 16.02
N PRO A 276 -30.65 -11.32 15.10
CA PRO A 276 -29.34 -11.91 15.40
C PRO A 276 -28.25 -10.89 15.76
N VAL A 277 -27.69 -11.09 16.96
CA VAL A 277 -26.43 -10.59 17.55
C VAL A 277 -25.77 -9.37 16.89
N PRO A 278 -25.86 -8.16 17.48
CA PRO A 278 -24.97 -7.06 17.13
C PRO A 278 -23.56 -7.39 17.63
N VAL A 279 -22.60 -7.53 16.73
CA VAL A 279 -21.21 -7.72 17.11
C VAL A 279 -20.69 -6.38 17.66
N SER A 280 -20.36 -6.38 18.94
CA SER A 280 -19.91 -5.26 19.73
C SER A 280 -18.75 -4.48 19.08
N GLY A 281 -18.96 -3.18 18.82
CA GLY A 281 -17.99 -2.09 18.92
C GLY A 281 -16.68 -2.10 18.10
N GLY A 282 -16.45 -3.08 17.21
CA GLY A 282 -15.22 -3.19 16.42
C GLY A 282 -15.45 -3.00 14.91
N ASP A 283 -14.41 -2.58 14.18
CA ASP A 283 -14.43 -2.55 12.72
C ASP A 283 -14.59 -3.99 12.17
N PRO A 284 -15.65 -4.30 11.39
CA PRO A 284 -15.90 -5.64 10.84
C PRO A 284 -15.01 -6.00 9.64
N ARG A 285 -14.35 -5.02 9.01
CA ARG A 285 -13.55 -5.22 7.78
C ARG A 285 -12.42 -6.23 7.94
N PRO A 286 -11.66 -6.28 9.06
CA PRO A 286 -10.62 -7.28 9.27
C PRO A 286 -11.16 -8.71 9.32
N TYR A 287 -12.35 -8.92 9.88
CA TYR A 287 -12.97 -10.24 9.97
C TYR A 287 -13.49 -10.72 8.61
N ILE A 288 -14.12 -9.83 7.84
CA ILE A 288 -14.56 -10.10 6.46
C ILE A 288 -13.36 -10.42 5.56
N HIS A 289 -12.26 -9.67 5.70
CA HIS A 289 -11.02 -9.92 4.96
C HIS A 289 -10.41 -11.28 5.32
N ALA A 290 -10.45 -11.68 6.60
CA ALA A 290 -9.97 -13.00 7.03
C ALA A 290 -10.79 -14.15 6.40
N LEU A 291 -12.12 -14.00 6.33
CA LEU A 291 -12.98 -14.96 5.64
C LEU A 291 -12.65 -15.07 4.15
N ALA A 292 -12.46 -13.93 3.47
CA ALA A 292 -12.11 -13.89 2.06
C ALA A 292 -10.75 -14.57 1.78
N THR A 293 -9.76 -14.31 2.62
CA THR A 293 -8.41 -14.89 2.50
C THR A 293 -8.41 -16.39 2.80
N ALA A 294 -9.31 -16.86 3.68
CA ALA A 294 -9.50 -18.28 3.96
C ALA A 294 -10.29 -19.03 2.87
N GLY A 295 -10.56 -18.40 1.71
CA GLY A 295 -11.37 -18.98 0.63
C GLY A 295 -12.87 -19.03 0.93
N ARG A 296 -13.31 -18.52 2.08
CA ARG A 296 -14.73 -18.47 2.49
C ARG A 296 -15.42 -17.24 1.88
N HIS A 297 -15.29 -17.09 0.56
CA HIS A 297 -15.75 -15.90 -0.16
C HIS A 297 -17.25 -15.66 -0.03
N VAL A 298 -18.06 -16.73 -0.02
CA VAL A 298 -19.52 -16.64 0.13
C VAL A 298 -19.91 -16.05 1.50
N GLU A 299 -19.19 -16.44 2.55
CA GLU A 299 -19.45 -15.97 3.91
C GLU A 299 -18.97 -14.53 4.10
N ALA A 300 -17.79 -14.21 3.54
CA ALA A 300 -17.27 -12.84 3.50
C ALA A 300 -18.24 -11.91 2.77
N ALA A 301 -18.77 -12.34 1.61
CA ALA A 301 -19.70 -11.55 0.81
C ALA A 301 -21.04 -11.32 1.53
N ARG A 302 -21.60 -12.34 2.19
CA ARG A 302 -22.83 -12.20 2.99
C ARG A 302 -22.65 -11.22 4.15
N LEU A 303 -21.53 -11.30 4.86
CA LEU A 303 -21.26 -10.41 5.97
C LEU A 303 -21.02 -8.97 5.49
N ALA A 304 -20.27 -8.78 4.41
CA ALA A 304 -20.09 -7.46 3.80
C ALA A 304 -21.41 -6.85 3.31
N GLN A 305 -22.32 -7.67 2.76
CA GLN A 305 -23.65 -7.23 2.37
C GLN A 305 -24.50 -6.79 3.57
N ALA A 306 -24.51 -7.56 4.67
CA ALA A 306 -25.25 -7.17 5.87
C ALA A 306 -24.74 -5.83 6.45
N TRP A 307 -23.42 -5.58 6.39
CA TRP A 307 -22.84 -4.32 6.83
C TRP A 307 -23.13 -3.16 5.87
N GLU A 308 -23.15 -3.40 4.57
CA GLU A 308 -23.59 -2.41 3.59
C GLU A 308 -25.05 -2.01 3.85
N GLU A 309 -25.95 -2.98 4.00
CA GLU A 309 -27.38 -2.75 4.31
C GLU A 309 -27.55 -1.93 5.60
N TYR A 310 -26.78 -2.26 6.65
CA TYR A 310 -26.76 -1.48 7.89
C TYR A 310 -26.28 -0.04 7.68
N VAL A 311 -25.18 0.16 6.94
CA VAL A 311 -24.64 1.49 6.65
C VAL A 311 -25.56 2.30 5.75
N LEU A 312 -26.26 1.66 4.81
CA LEU A 312 -27.28 2.30 3.98
C LEU A 312 -28.45 2.82 4.84
N GLN A 313 -28.88 2.04 5.83
CA GLN A 313 -29.93 2.46 6.77
C GLN A 313 -29.46 3.57 7.72
N ALA A 314 -28.23 3.50 8.21
CA ALA A 314 -27.71 4.44 9.21
C ALA A 314 -27.17 5.75 8.61
N CYS A 315 -26.52 5.70 7.46
CA CYS A 315 -25.80 6.82 6.85
C CYS A 315 -26.39 7.27 5.50
N GLY A 316 -27.30 6.48 4.91
CA GLY A 316 -27.94 6.78 3.64
C GLY A 316 -27.14 6.34 2.40
N TYR A 317 -27.85 6.22 1.27
CA TYR A 317 -27.33 5.68 0.01
C TYR A 317 -26.17 6.47 -0.61
N ALA A 318 -26.12 7.78 -0.39
CA ALA A 318 -25.07 8.66 -0.91
C ALA A 318 -23.85 8.80 0.04
N SER A 319 -23.82 8.07 1.16
CA SER A 319 -22.72 8.18 2.13
C SER A 319 -21.40 7.61 1.60
N SER A 320 -20.30 8.10 2.19
CA SER A 320 -18.95 7.65 1.79
C SER A 320 -18.69 6.22 2.26
N GLU A 321 -19.32 5.89 3.39
CA GLU A 321 -19.32 4.65 4.09
C GLU A 321 -20.07 3.59 3.28
N ALA A 322 -21.25 3.91 2.73
CA ALA A 322 -21.97 3.01 1.83
C ALA A 322 -21.18 2.73 0.54
N THR A 323 -20.57 3.76 -0.04
CA THR A 323 -19.72 3.61 -1.22
C THR A 323 -18.52 2.68 -0.94
N GLY A 324 -17.85 2.86 0.20
CA GLY A 324 -16.73 2.02 0.61
C GLY A 324 -17.11 0.55 0.85
N TRP A 325 -18.32 0.29 1.33
CA TRP A 325 -18.84 -1.08 1.43
C TRP A 325 -19.15 -1.71 0.08
N GLY A 326 -19.64 -0.92 -0.89
CA GLY A 326 -19.81 -1.36 -2.28
C GLY A 326 -18.47 -1.77 -2.92
N GLU A 327 -17.39 -1.04 -2.65
CA GLU A 327 -16.04 -1.36 -3.13
C GLU A 327 -15.51 -2.66 -2.51
N ILE A 328 -15.68 -2.83 -1.20
CA ILE A 328 -15.31 -4.08 -0.51
C ILE A 328 -16.05 -5.28 -1.13
N ARG A 329 -17.35 -5.14 -1.38
CA ARG A 329 -18.14 -6.21 -2.03
C ARG A 329 -17.68 -6.47 -3.46
N ALA A 330 -17.29 -5.43 -4.21
CA ALA A 330 -16.76 -5.57 -5.56
C ALA A 330 -15.46 -6.39 -5.57
N ASP A 331 -14.57 -6.16 -4.62
CA ASP A 331 -13.34 -6.92 -4.45
C ASP A 331 -13.59 -8.37 -4.00
N LEU A 332 -14.54 -8.59 -3.09
CA LEU A 332 -14.92 -9.94 -2.67
C LEU A 332 -15.51 -10.76 -3.83
N ALA A 333 -16.38 -10.14 -4.65
CA ALA A 333 -16.92 -10.77 -5.84
C ALA A 333 -15.81 -11.12 -6.85
N ARG A 334 -14.85 -10.20 -7.05
CA ARG A 334 -13.66 -10.45 -7.89
C ARG A 334 -12.82 -11.62 -7.37
N MET A 335 -12.58 -11.69 -6.05
CA MET A 335 -11.84 -12.81 -5.43
C MET A 335 -12.59 -14.14 -5.57
N ALA A 336 -13.92 -14.12 -5.52
CA ALA A 336 -14.77 -15.29 -5.74
C ALA A 336 -14.86 -15.72 -7.21
N GLY A 337 -14.30 -14.94 -8.14
CA GLY A 337 -14.42 -15.17 -9.58
C GLY A 337 -15.77 -14.73 -10.19
N ASP A 338 -16.64 -14.08 -9.41
CA ASP A 338 -17.90 -13.50 -9.89
C ASP A 338 -17.63 -12.11 -10.50
N PHE A 339 -17.01 -12.14 -11.68
CA PHE A 339 -16.70 -10.94 -12.45
C PHE A 339 -17.95 -10.11 -12.85
N PRO A 340 -19.10 -10.71 -13.23
CA PRO A 340 -20.32 -9.94 -13.50
C PRO A 340 -20.77 -9.10 -12.31
N LEU A 341 -20.81 -9.68 -11.10
CA LEU A 341 -21.18 -8.95 -9.89
C LEU A 341 -20.14 -7.87 -9.56
N ALA A 342 -18.85 -8.22 -9.63
CA ALA A 342 -17.76 -7.27 -9.38
C ALA A 342 -17.83 -6.07 -10.32
N THR A 343 -18.10 -6.28 -11.61
CA THR A 343 -18.29 -5.20 -12.58
C THR A 343 -19.41 -4.25 -12.18
N ARG A 344 -20.60 -4.78 -11.85
CA ARG A 344 -21.75 -3.93 -11.48
C ARG A 344 -21.47 -3.12 -10.22
N LEU A 345 -20.83 -3.73 -9.21
CA LEU A 345 -20.49 -3.05 -7.96
C LEU A 345 -19.43 -1.96 -8.17
N TRP A 346 -18.41 -2.20 -8.99
CA TRP A 346 -17.42 -1.18 -9.35
C TRP A 346 -18.02 -0.02 -10.16
N ILE A 347 -18.96 -0.29 -11.08
CA ILE A 347 -19.69 0.76 -11.80
C ILE A 347 -20.48 1.62 -10.81
N GLY A 348 -21.24 1.00 -9.91
CA GLY A 348 -22.05 1.70 -8.91
C GLY A 348 -21.20 2.56 -7.96
N ALA A 349 -20.09 2.02 -7.45
CA ALA A 349 -19.15 2.75 -6.63
C ALA A 349 -18.53 3.95 -7.39
N GLY A 350 -18.12 3.74 -8.64
CA GLY A 350 -17.59 4.79 -9.50
C GLY A 350 -18.60 5.91 -9.74
N GLN A 351 -19.86 5.59 -10.01
CA GLN A 351 -20.93 6.57 -10.20
C GLN A 351 -21.24 7.36 -8.90
N ALA A 352 -21.31 6.67 -7.76
CA ALA A 352 -21.53 7.30 -6.46
C ALA A 352 -20.40 8.29 -6.10
N ARG A 353 -19.14 7.91 -6.38
CA ARG A 353 -18.00 8.80 -6.21
C ARG A 353 -18.01 9.96 -7.21
N LEU A 354 -18.31 9.70 -8.48
CA LEU A 354 -18.37 10.72 -9.51
C LEU A 354 -19.37 11.83 -9.15
N ALA A 355 -20.55 11.45 -8.66
CA ALA A 355 -21.58 12.39 -8.23
C ALA A 355 -21.14 13.28 -7.05
N ARG A 356 -20.23 12.81 -6.20
CA ARG A 356 -19.81 13.48 -4.96
C ARG A 356 -18.49 14.23 -5.06
N GLN A 357 -17.55 13.66 -5.80
CA GLN A 357 -16.13 14.05 -5.80
C GLN A 357 -15.72 14.63 -7.16
N GLY A 358 -16.56 14.47 -8.20
CA GLY A 358 -16.29 14.93 -9.54
C GLY A 358 -15.33 14.03 -10.31
N ALA A 359 -15.20 14.30 -11.62
CA ALA A 359 -14.52 13.42 -12.56
C ALA A 359 -13.00 13.34 -12.37
N GLY A 360 -12.37 14.31 -11.69
CA GLY A 360 -10.93 14.35 -11.45
C GLY A 360 -10.49 13.62 -10.18
N ALA A 361 -11.41 13.05 -9.40
CA ALA A 361 -11.07 12.38 -8.15
C ALA A 361 -10.43 11.01 -8.41
N PRO A 362 -9.25 10.71 -7.85
CA PRO A 362 -8.50 9.49 -8.14
C PRO A 362 -9.28 8.22 -7.78
N GLU A 363 -10.16 8.27 -6.79
CA GLU A 363 -11.00 7.15 -6.38
C GLU A 363 -12.06 6.79 -7.43
N VAL A 364 -12.56 7.78 -8.20
CA VAL A 364 -13.46 7.54 -9.33
C VAL A 364 -12.72 6.81 -10.45
N HIS A 365 -11.48 7.22 -10.73
CA HIS A 365 -10.61 6.55 -11.70
C HIS A 365 -10.26 5.12 -11.26
N ALA A 366 -9.98 4.89 -9.98
CA ALA A 366 -9.71 3.56 -9.44
C ALA A 366 -10.92 2.63 -9.59
N ALA A 367 -12.13 3.11 -9.26
CA ALA A 367 -13.36 2.35 -9.43
C ALA A 367 -13.65 2.04 -10.92
N ALA A 368 -13.43 3.00 -11.82
CA ALA A 368 -13.59 2.80 -13.25
C ALA A 368 -12.57 1.79 -13.83
N ALA A 369 -11.32 1.80 -13.34
CA ALA A 369 -10.31 0.81 -13.71
C ALA A 369 -10.69 -0.60 -13.21
N GLY A 370 -11.19 -0.72 -11.97
CA GLY A 370 -11.71 -1.96 -11.41
C GLY A 370 -12.89 -2.52 -12.22
N ALA A 371 -13.83 -1.65 -12.61
CA ALA A 371 -14.97 -2.00 -13.45
C ALA A 371 -14.52 -2.51 -14.83
N LEU A 372 -13.59 -1.80 -15.48
CA LEU A 372 -13.04 -2.18 -16.78
C LEU A 372 -12.31 -3.53 -16.72
N TYR A 373 -11.48 -3.73 -15.70
CA TYR A 373 -10.77 -5.00 -15.48
C TYR A 373 -11.77 -6.16 -15.32
N CYS A 374 -12.73 -6.02 -14.41
CA CYS A 374 -13.70 -7.09 -14.15
C CYS A 374 -14.56 -7.38 -15.38
N TRP A 375 -15.01 -6.33 -16.09
CA TRP A 375 -15.82 -6.49 -17.31
C TRP A 375 -15.04 -7.18 -18.42
N GLY A 376 -13.73 -6.90 -18.50
CA GLY A 376 -12.80 -7.60 -19.37
C GLY A 376 -12.82 -9.13 -19.21
N GLN A 377 -13.09 -9.60 -17.99
CA GLN A 377 -13.07 -11.01 -17.61
C GLN A 377 -14.44 -11.69 -17.73
N VAL A 378 -15.52 -10.94 -17.92
CA VAL A 378 -16.88 -11.50 -18.13
C VAL A 378 -16.93 -12.26 -19.45
N ARG A 379 -17.21 -13.58 -19.36
CA ARG A 379 -17.29 -14.49 -20.52
C ARG A 379 -18.71 -14.66 -21.04
N ASP A 380 -19.70 -14.55 -20.15
CA ASP A 380 -21.11 -14.56 -20.54
C ASP A 380 -21.43 -13.28 -21.31
N ARG A 381 -21.89 -13.46 -22.55
CA ARG A 381 -22.20 -12.36 -23.45
C ARG A 381 -23.37 -11.51 -22.96
N ALA A 382 -24.44 -12.12 -22.46
CA ALA A 382 -25.63 -11.40 -22.02
C ALA A 382 -25.30 -10.52 -20.81
N LEU A 383 -24.52 -11.06 -19.87
CA LEU A 383 -24.05 -10.29 -18.70
C LEU A 383 -23.08 -9.17 -19.09
N ALA A 384 -22.19 -9.41 -20.05
CA ALA A 384 -21.31 -8.37 -20.56
C ALA A 384 -22.08 -7.25 -21.28
N LEU A 385 -23.15 -7.58 -22.00
CA LEU A 385 -24.04 -6.61 -22.67
C LEU A 385 -24.86 -5.79 -21.68
N ASP A 386 -25.30 -6.39 -20.58
CA ASP A 386 -26.07 -5.73 -19.52
C ASP A 386 -25.25 -4.63 -18.83
N SER A 387 -24.02 -4.94 -18.39
CA SER A 387 -23.18 -3.97 -17.66
C SER A 387 -22.35 -3.05 -18.55
N GLY A 388 -22.19 -3.38 -19.83
CA GLY A 388 -21.33 -2.65 -20.77
C GLY A 388 -21.69 -1.17 -20.96
N PRO A 389 -22.97 -0.80 -21.16
CA PRO A 389 -23.38 0.60 -21.28
C PRO A 389 -23.04 1.43 -20.02
N GLY A 390 -23.23 0.87 -18.83
CA GLY A 390 -22.89 1.53 -17.57
C GLY A 390 -21.39 1.80 -17.43
N LEU A 391 -20.55 0.85 -17.86
CA LEU A 391 -19.10 1.01 -17.90
C LEU A 391 -18.67 2.10 -18.89
N VAL A 392 -19.20 2.11 -20.11
CA VAL A 392 -18.89 3.11 -21.13
C VAL A 392 -19.31 4.51 -20.67
N ALA A 393 -20.50 4.64 -20.08
CA ALA A 393 -20.96 5.91 -19.53
C ALA A 393 -20.05 6.43 -18.40
N LEU A 394 -19.63 5.53 -17.48
CA LEU A 394 -18.68 5.87 -16.43
C LEU A 394 -17.33 6.32 -17.00
N LEU A 395 -16.76 5.57 -17.95
CA LEU A 395 -15.47 5.90 -18.59
C LEU A 395 -15.54 7.21 -19.39
N GLY A 396 -16.66 7.47 -20.08
CA GLY A 396 -16.87 8.68 -20.87
C GLY A 396 -17.02 9.95 -20.02
N ALA A 397 -17.40 9.82 -18.75
CA ALA A 397 -17.49 10.94 -17.82
C ALA A 397 -16.13 11.35 -17.22
N LEU A 398 -15.06 10.58 -17.45
CA LEU A 398 -13.75 10.81 -16.84
C LEU A 398 -12.74 11.42 -17.82
N PRO A 399 -11.91 12.37 -17.38
CA PRO A 399 -10.70 12.77 -18.10
C PRO A 399 -9.65 11.65 -17.96
N LEU A 400 -9.82 10.56 -18.71
CA LEU A 400 -8.95 9.40 -18.62
C LEU A 400 -7.51 9.75 -19.02
N ALA A 401 -6.53 9.30 -18.22
CA ALA A 401 -5.11 9.43 -18.54
C ALA A 401 -4.71 8.65 -19.82
N ASP A 402 -5.50 7.63 -20.19
CA ASP A 402 -5.37 6.89 -21.46
C ASP A 402 -6.75 6.79 -22.15
N PRO A 403 -6.99 7.59 -23.22
CA PRO A 403 -8.24 7.58 -23.99
C PRO A 403 -8.57 6.21 -24.62
N ARG A 404 -7.59 5.32 -24.75
CA ARG A 404 -7.76 4.02 -25.40
C ARG A 404 -8.63 3.06 -24.60
N HIS A 405 -8.75 3.24 -23.28
CA HIS A 405 -9.59 2.39 -22.44
C HIS A 405 -11.09 2.52 -22.75
N LEU A 406 -11.55 3.75 -22.98
CA LEU A 406 -12.92 4.02 -23.44
C LEU A 406 -13.14 3.42 -24.83
N LEU A 407 -12.23 3.70 -25.77
CA LEU A 407 -12.31 3.20 -27.13
C LEU A 407 -12.37 1.66 -27.19
N LEU A 408 -11.53 0.96 -26.41
CA LEU A 408 -11.52 -0.50 -26.35
C LEU A 408 -12.80 -1.06 -25.72
N ALA A 409 -13.35 -0.39 -24.69
CA ALA A 409 -14.62 -0.78 -24.09
C ALA A 409 -15.78 -0.62 -25.08
N GLU A 410 -15.83 0.49 -25.81
CA GLU A 410 -16.81 0.76 -26.87
C GLU A 410 -16.72 -0.25 -28.01
N GLN A 411 -15.50 -0.52 -28.50
CA GLN A 411 -15.25 -1.51 -29.56
C GLN A 411 -15.70 -2.92 -29.14
N ARG A 412 -15.37 -3.33 -27.91
CA ARG A 412 -15.80 -4.62 -27.38
C ARG A 412 -17.32 -4.68 -27.21
N LEU A 413 -17.94 -3.63 -26.69
CA LEU A 413 -19.40 -3.56 -26.53
C LEU A 413 -20.10 -3.64 -27.89
N GLN A 414 -19.55 -2.97 -28.91
CA GLN A 414 -20.06 -3.04 -30.27
C GLN A 414 -19.88 -4.43 -30.88
N ALA A 415 -18.73 -5.07 -30.70
CA ALA A 415 -18.50 -6.45 -31.15
C ALA A 415 -19.48 -7.45 -30.48
N LEU A 416 -19.74 -7.27 -29.19
CA LEU A 416 -20.73 -8.05 -28.43
C LEU A 416 -22.17 -7.77 -28.88
N ARG A 417 -22.47 -6.67 -29.57
CA ARG A 417 -23.79 -6.40 -30.17
C ARG A 417 -23.89 -6.98 -31.58
N THR A 418 -22.84 -6.87 -32.38
CA THR A 418 -22.86 -7.28 -33.79
C THR A 418 -22.74 -8.79 -34.00
N ALA A 419 -22.07 -9.51 -33.09
CA ALA A 419 -21.91 -10.96 -33.20
C ALA A 419 -23.24 -11.75 -33.03
N ASP A 420 -24.40 -11.07 -32.90
CA ASP A 420 -25.74 -11.68 -32.82
C ASP A 420 -26.62 -11.26 -34.00
N ARG A 421 -26.12 -10.42 -34.92
CA ARG A 421 -26.80 -10.31 -36.20
C ARG A 421 -26.58 -11.65 -36.90
N PRO A 422 -27.64 -12.45 -37.16
CA PRO A 422 -27.48 -13.57 -38.06
C PRO A 422 -26.83 -13.03 -39.34
N ARG A 423 -25.85 -13.76 -39.88
CA ARG A 423 -25.35 -13.55 -41.25
C ARG A 423 -26.55 -13.72 -42.19
N ALA A 424 -27.34 -12.68 -42.35
CA ALA A 424 -28.33 -12.58 -43.39
C ALA A 424 -27.57 -12.36 -44.70
N LEU A 425 -27.36 -13.48 -45.41
CA LEU A 425 -27.39 -13.61 -46.86
C LEU A 425 -26.92 -12.40 -47.67
N HIS A 426 -25.66 -12.43 -48.12
CA HIS A 426 -25.26 -12.00 -49.48
C HIS A 426 -24.34 -13.14 -49.99
N GLY A 427 -24.74 -14.06 -50.86
CA GLY A 427 -25.83 -13.97 -51.84
C GLY A 427 -25.38 -13.14 -53.02
#